data_AF-W2MYA1-F1
#
_entry.id   AF-W2MYA1-F1
#
_cell.length_a   1.000
_cell.length_b   1.000
_cell.length_c   1.000
_cell.angle_alpha   90.00
_cell.angle_beta   90.00
_cell.angle_gamma   90.00
#
_symmetry.space_group_name_H-M   'P 1'
#
loop_
_entity.id
_entity.type
_entity.pdbx_description
1 polymer ?
#
loop_
_entity_poly.entity_id
_entity_poly.type
_entity_poly.pdbx_seq_one_letter_code
_entity_poly.pdbx_strand_id
1 'polypeptide(L)' 'MALGMSFGMNTGYAMNPARDFGPRLLTYVVGYGSKVWTADHYYFWIPIGAPLAGGVIGAGLYTVLVQIQHPHEHEM' A
#
# COMPACT_ATOMS: atom_id res chain seq x y z
N MET A 1 -13.82 -1.93 2.34
CA MET A 1 -14.09 -1.93 3.79
C MET A 1 -13.54 -3.16 4.49
N ALA A 2 -13.75 -4.39 3.97
CA ALA A 2 -13.27 -5.63 4.60
C ALA A 2 -11.78 -5.61 5.01
N LEU A 3 -10.85 -5.26 4.11
CA LEU A 3 -9.42 -5.25 4.44
C LEU A 3 -9.05 -4.29 5.57
N GLY A 4 -9.67 -3.10 5.63
CA GLY A 4 -9.45 -2.15 6.71
C GLY A 4 -10.06 -2.61 8.04
N MET A 5 -11.20 -3.30 8.01
CA MET A 5 -11.82 -3.89 9.20
C MET A 5 -11.02 -5.07 9.75
N SER A 6 -10.45 -5.90 8.87
CA SER A 6 -9.69 -7.09 9.26
C SER A 6 -8.24 -6.79 9.66
N PHE A 7 -7.57 -5.86 8.96
CA PHE A 7 -6.13 -5.63 9.12
C PHE A 7 -5.76 -4.17 9.46
N GLY A 8 -6.73 -3.28 9.63
CA GLY A 8 -6.48 -1.87 9.88
C GLY A 8 -5.82 -1.56 11.22
N MET A 9 -6.00 -2.39 12.25
CA MET A 9 -5.50 -2.10 13.60
C MET A 9 -3.97 -2.10 13.72
N ASN A 10 -3.26 -2.84 12.85
CA ASN A 10 -1.80 -2.93 12.95
C ASN A 10 -1.10 -1.66 12.40
N THR A 11 -1.60 -1.12 11.28
CA THR A 11 -0.89 -0.08 10.50
C THR A 11 -1.79 1.01 9.91
N GLY A 12 -3.07 1.04 10.25
CA GLY A 12 -4.03 2.00 9.70
C GLY A 12 -4.39 1.76 8.24
N TYR A 13 -4.12 0.56 7.70
CA TYR A 13 -4.39 0.21 6.30
C TYR A 13 -3.66 1.15 5.31
N ALA A 14 -2.37 1.39 5.56
CA ALA A 14 -1.50 2.26 4.77
C ALA A 14 -1.00 1.58 3.48
N MET A 15 -1.93 1.20 2.61
CA MET A 15 -1.70 0.44 1.38
C MET A 15 -1.56 1.28 0.11
N ASN A 16 -1.54 2.61 0.24
CA ASN A 16 -1.33 3.52 -0.88
C ASN A 16 -0.27 4.57 -0.47
N PRO A 17 0.86 4.66 -1.22
CA PRO A 17 1.92 5.61 -0.91
C PRO A 17 1.45 7.06 -0.83
N ALA A 18 0.60 7.51 -1.77
CA ALA A 18 0.08 8.89 -1.78
C ALA A 18 -0.86 9.17 -0.60
N ARG A 19 -1.62 8.15 -0.17
CA ARG A 19 -2.57 8.21 0.96
C ARG A 19 -1.87 8.33 2.33
N ASP A 20 -0.58 7.97 2.40
CA ASP A 20 0.27 8.18 3.58
C ASP A 20 1.15 9.42 3.43
N PHE A 21 1.94 9.50 2.36
CA PHE A 21 2.98 10.52 2.20
C PHE A 21 2.43 11.94 2.11
N GLY A 22 1.34 12.18 1.38
CA GLY A 22 0.76 13.52 1.21
C GLY A 22 0.32 14.14 2.53
N PRO A 23 -0.56 13.48 3.32
CA PRO A 23 -0.95 13.95 4.65
C PRO A 23 0.24 14.07 5.62
N ARG A 24 1.23 13.16 5.55
CA ARG A 24 2.45 13.22 6.37
C ARG A 24 3.30 14.46 6.06
N LEU A 25 3.48 14.77 4.78
CA LEU A 25 4.19 15.98 4.35
C LEU A 25 3.42 17.24 4.76
N LEU A 26 2.10 17.25 4.60
CA LEU A 26 1.27 18.37 5.05
C LEU A 26 1.44 18.61 6.55
N THR A 27 1.33 17.57 7.38
CA THR A 27 1.50 17.68 8.85
C THR A 27 2.90 18.18 9.23
N TYR A 28 3.94 17.75 8.51
CA TYR A 28 5.27 18.32 8.67
C TYR A 28 5.29 19.84 8.42
N VAL A 29 4.71 20.27 7.30
CA VAL A 29 4.69 21.68 6.87
C VAL A 29 3.87 22.56 7.83
N VAL A 30 2.73 22.06 8.34
CA VAL A 30 1.90 22.81 9.30
C VAL A 30 2.41 22.78 10.74
N GLY A 31 3.63 22.27 10.96
CA GLY A 31 4.34 22.44 12.23
C GLY A 31 4.23 21.28 13.22
N TYR A 32 3.79 20.09 12.82
CA TYR A 32 3.80 18.91 13.70
C TYR A 32 5.22 18.40 14.00
N GLY A 33 6.24 18.97 13.33
CA GLY A 33 7.65 18.71 13.57
C GLY A 33 8.16 17.44 12.89
N SER A 34 9.46 17.16 13.05
CA SER A 34 10.15 16.05 12.37
C SER A 34 9.71 14.66 12.83
N LYS A 35 8.99 14.55 13.94
CA LYS A 35 8.49 13.27 14.47
C LYS A 35 7.63 12.50 13.48
N VAL A 36 6.96 13.19 12.54
CA VAL A 36 6.19 12.55 11.48
C VAL A 36 7.05 11.67 10.56
N TRP A 37 8.37 11.86 10.52
CA TRP A 37 9.31 11.04 9.74
C TRP A 37 10.06 10.01 10.59
N THR A 38 10.20 10.25 11.90
CA THR A 38 11.05 9.41 12.78
C THR A 38 10.26 8.47 13.68
N ALA A 39 8.94 8.65 13.80
CA ALA A 39 8.07 7.80 14.61
C ALA A 39 8.20 6.32 14.21
N ASP A 40 8.10 5.44 15.22
CA ASP A 40 8.15 3.98 15.07
C ASP A 40 9.31 3.48 14.21
N HIS A 41 10.53 3.91 14.56
CA HIS A 41 11.76 3.53 13.86
C HIS A 41 11.73 3.88 12.37
N TYR A 42 11.35 5.13 12.06
CA TYR A 42 11.24 5.64 10.69
C TYR A 42 10.17 4.93 9.85
N TYR A 43 9.00 4.67 10.41
CA TYR A 43 7.94 3.94 9.73
C TYR A 43 7.47 4.54 8.38
N PHE A 44 7.73 5.83 8.12
CA PHE A 44 7.25 6.54 6.93
C PHE A 44 7.57 5.86 5.59
N TRP A 45 8.66 5.09 5.50
CA TRP A 45 9.04 4.42 4.25
C TRP A 45 8.24 3.12 4.02
N ILE A 46 7.70 2.50 5.06
CA ILE A 46 6.96 1.23 4.97
C ILE A 46 5.70 1.40 4.13
N PRO A 47 4.81 2.40 4.36
CA PRO A 47 3.67 2.70 3.50
C PRO A 47 3.99 3.07 2.05
N ILE A 48 5.27 3.25 1.71
CA ILE A 48 5.72 3.53 0.35
C ILE A 48 6.26 2.24 -0.28
N GLY A 49 7.28 1.63 0.33
CA GLY A 49 7.95 0.46 -0.22
C GLY A 49 7.08 -0.80 -0.21
N ALA A 50 6.40 -1.08 0.90
CA ALA A 50 5.66 -2.32 1.06
C ALA A 50 4.44 -2.39 0.10
N PRO A 51 3.64 -1.33 -0.11
CA PRO A 51 2.56 -1.37 -1.08
C PRO A 51 3.02 -1.51 -2.53
N LEU A 52 4.14 -0.89 -2.91
CA LEU A 52 4.68 -1.03 -4.27
C LEU A 52 5.12 -2.48 -4.53
N ALA A 53 5.87 -3.08 -3.61
CA ALA A 53 6.25 -4.49 -3.70
C ALA A 53 5.01 -5.42 -3.66
N GLY A 54 4.09 -5.19 -2.72
CA GLY A 54 2.87 -5.96 -2.58
C GLY A 54 1.96 -5.89 -3.81
N GLY A 55 1.87 -4.73 -4.47
CA GLY A 55 1.10 -4.55 -5.70
C GLY A 55 1.67 -5.38 -6.85
N VAL A 56 3.00 -5.37 -7.03
CA VAL A 56 3.67 -6.20 -8.05
C VAL A 56 3.47 -7.69 -7.76
N ILE A 57 3.69 -8.11 -6.51
CA ILE A 57 3.51 -9.52 -6.11
C ILE A 57 2.05 -9.94 -6.30
N GLY A 58 1.09 -9.13 -5.87
CA GLY A 58 -0.34 -9.40 -6.01
C GLY A 58 -0.78 -9.53 -7.47
N ALA A 59 -0.32 -8.63 -8.35
CA ALA A 59 -0.58 -8.71 -9.79
C ALA A 59 0.04 -9.96 -10.42
N GLY A 60 1.27 -10.31 -10.02
CA GLY A 60 1.93 -11.54 -10.45
C GLY A 60 1.16 -12.80 -10.03
N LEU A 61 0.70 -12.85 -8.78
CA LEU A 61 -0.12 -13.95 -8.26
C LEU A 61 -1.46 -14.06 -9.01
N TYR A 62 -2.12 -12.94 -9.29
CA TYR A 62 -3.33 -12.94 -10.11
C TYR A 62 -3.06 -13.51 -11.51
N THR A 63 -1.95 -13.09 -12.14
CA THR A 63 -1.58 -13.58 -13.47
C THR A 63 -1.39 -15.09 -13.45
N VAL A 64 -0.61 -15.61 -12.50
CA VAL A 64 -0.25 -17.03 -12.44
C VAL A 64 -1.43 -17.92 -12.03
N LEU A 65 -2.16 -17.53 -11.00
CA LEU A 65 -3.18 -18.38 -10.38
C LEU A 65 -4.54 -18.25 -11.06
N VAL A 66 -4.82 -17.10 -11.67
CA VAL A 66 -6.13 -16.78 -12.23
C VAL A 66 -6.02 -16.62 -13.74
N GLN A 67 -5.25 -15.65 -14.22
CA GLN A 67 -5.28 -15.29 -15.65
C GLN A 67 -4.79 -16.39 -16.58
N ILE A 68 -3.73 -17.12 -16.23
CA ILE A 68 -3.24 -18.25 -17.05
C ILE A 68 -4.27 -19.38 -17.17
N GLN A 69 -5.16 -19.51 -16.18
CA GLN A 69 -6.20 -20.53 -16.18
C GLN A 69 -7.46 -20.08 -16.91
N HIS A 70 -7.57 -18.80 -17.29
CA HIS A 70 -8.73 -18.31 -18.03
C HIS A 70 -8.66 -18.83 -19.47
N PRO A 71 -9.71 -19.50 -19.97
CA PRO A 71 -9.76 -19.92 -21.36
C PRO A 71 -9.67 -18.68 -22.24
N HIS A 72 -8.70 -18.66 -23.16
CA HIS A 72 -8.63 -17.64 -24.19
C HIS A 72 -9.75 -17.95 -25.19
N GLU A 73 -10.77 -17.09 -25.27
CA GLU A 73 -11.68 -17.13 -26.41
C GLU A 73 -10.82 -16.90 -27.66
N HIS A 74 -10.78 -17.90 -28.53
CA HIS A 74 -10.26 -17.72 -29.88
C HIS A 74 -11.17 -16.68 -30.55
N GLU A 75 -10.69 -15.44 -30.67
CA GLU A 75 -11.26 -14.48 -31.61
C GLU A 75 -11.24 -15.15 -33.00
N MET A 76 -12.42 -15.51 -33.48
CA MET A 76 -12.68 -15.92 -34.86
C MET A 76 -12.92 -14.68 -35.72
#